data_AF-V2YE69-F1
#
_entry.id   AF-V2YE69-F1
#
_cell.length_a   1.000
_cell.length_b   1.000
_cell.length_c   1.000
_cell.angle_alpha   90.00
_cell.angle_beta   90.00
_cell.angle_gamma   90.00
#
_symmetry.space_group_name_H-M   'P 1'
#
loop_
_entity.id
_entity.type
_entity.pdbx_description
1 polymer ?
#
loop_
_entity_poly.entity_id
_entity_poly.type
_entity_poly.pdbx_seq_one_letter_code
_entity_poly.pdbx_strand_id
1 'polypeptide(L)'
;MEGYLLEALPVLMVLGVSVLAVTGVGCLIWGKGRRRRYLVWTAAVFLGTVGLYFSGLLLLRCFGLTWRNLPTLVLWGVALLSGWAGTILIPVCFWSVEMPEQSVILGRAAKAAVAFFAAVVLFVTLWLGPLVLAFVYGSPERVVEYQGQTLLEENDGFLDLHYSYYAYHGPLFRGAERVWDGPARIDGDIN
;
A
#
# COMPACT_ATOMS: atom_id res chain seq x y z
N MET A 1 -30.50 -4.52 -3.48
CA MET A 1 -29.49 -4.24 -4.52
C MET A 1 -28.15 -3.80 -3.94
N GLU A 2 -28.09 -3.12 -2.79
CA GLU A 2 -26.82 -2.71 -2.14
C GLU A 2 -25.88 -3.87 -1.74
N GLY A 3 -26.40 -5.02 -1.30
CA GLY A 3 -25.56 -6.16 -0.90
C GLY A 3 -24.68 -6.74 -2.01
N TYR A 4 -25.19 -6.79 -3.26
CA TYR A 4 -24.46 -7.36 -4.39
C TYR A 4 -23.29 -6.48 -4.86
N LEU A 5 -23.40 -5.16 -4.70
CA LEU A 5 -22.33 -4.23 -5.09
C LEU A 5 -21.13 -4.33 -4.15
N LEU A 6 -21.36 -4.52 -2.86
CA LEU A 6 -20.30 -4.69 -1.85
C LEU A 6 -19.53 -6.00 -2.04
N GLU A 7 -20.20 -7.09 -2.42
CA GLU A 7 -19.53 -8.36 -2.74
C GLU A 7 -18.85 -8.36 -4.10
N ALA A 8 -19.36 -7.63 -5.08
CA ALA A 8 -18.77 -7.53 -6.42
C ALA A 8 -17.50 -6.66 -6.44
N LEU A 9 -17.40 -5.66 -5.57
CA LEU A 9 -16.27 -4.74 -5.46
C LEU A 9 -14.89 -5.42 -5.33
N PRO A 10 -14.66 -6.36 -4.39
CA PRO A 10 -13.38 -7.05 -4.29
C PRO A 10 -13.05 -7.89 -5.54
N VAL A 11 -14.06 -8.52 -6.16
CA VAL A 11 -13.87 -9.27 -7.41
C VAL A 11 -13.47 -8.34 -8.55
N LEU A 12 -14.16 -7.21 -8.70
CA LEU A 12 -13.84 -6.17 -9.68
C LEU A 12 -12.46 -5.58 -9.46
N MET A 13 -12.02 -5.44 -8.21
CA MET A 13 -10.67 -5.00 -7.88
C MET A 13 -9.61 -6.00 -8.32
N VAL A 14 -9.79 -7.29 -8.00
CA VAL A 14 -8.85 -8.34 -8.41
C VAL A 14 -8.76 -8.43 -9.94
N LEU A 15 -9.91 -8.40 -10.62
CA LEU A 15 -9.96 -8.37 -12.09
C LEU A 15 -9.30 -7.11 -12.64
N GLY A 16 -9.60 -5.94 -12.08
CA GLY A 16 -9.04 -4.67 -12.53
C GLY A 16 -7.53 -4.62 -12.39
N VAL A 17 -6.99 -5.01 -11.23
CA VAL A 17 -5.54 -5.11 -11.00
C VAL A 17 -4.90 -6.10 -11.98
N SER A 18 -5.53 -7.25 -12.23
CA SER A 18 -5.02 -8.25 -13.17
C SER A 18 -4.98 -7.73 -14.60
N VAL A 19 -6.06 -7.09 -15.07
CA VAL A 19 -6.14 -6.48 -16.41
C VAL A 19 -5.09 -5.38 -16.57
N LEU A 20 -4.95 -4.51 -15.57
CA LEU A 20 -3.96 -3.44 -15.59
C LEU A 20 -2.53 -3.98 -15.54
N ALA A 21 -2.26 -5.02 -14.78
CA ALA A 21 -0.94 -5.66 -14.72
C ALA A 21 -0.56 -6.25 -16.09
N VAL A 22 -1.44 -7.03 -16.71
CA VAL A 22 -1.21 -7.59 -18.06
C VAL A 22 -1.02 -6.49 -19.10
N THR A 23 -1.90 -5.47 -19.08
CA THR A 23 -1.82 -4.34 -20.00
C THR A 23 -0.53 -3.53 -19.79
N GLY A 24 -0.13 -3.33 -18.53
CA GLY A 24 1.10 -2.63 -18.14
C GLY A 24 2.34 -3.38 -18.61
N VAL A 25 2.40 -4.70 -18.42
CA VAL A 25 3.48 -5.56 -18.94
C VAL A 25 3.54 -5.48 -20.47
N GLY A 26 2.38 -5.55 -21.15
CA GLY A 26 2.32 -5.36 -22.59
C GLY A 26 2.88 -3.99 -23.04
N CYS A 27 2.53 -2.92 -22.34
CA CYS A 27 3.07 -1.58 -22.59
C CYS A 27 4.58 -1.48 -22.31
N LEU A 28 5.10 -2.23 -21.34
CA LEU A 28 6.53 -2.28 -21.03
C LEU A 28 7.34 -3.04 -22.10
N ILE A 29 6.77 -4.10 -22.67
CA ILE A 29 7.42 -4.93 -23.69
C ILE A 29 7.38 -4.26 -25.06
N TRP A 30 6.21 -3.79 -25.49
CA TRP A 30 5.99 -3.28 -26.86
C TRP A 30 6.01 -1.75 -26.97
N GLY A 31 5.92 -1.02 -25.85
CA GLY A 31 5.92 0.44 -25.87
C GLY A 31 7.28 1.03 -26.27
N LYS A 32 7.25 2.21 -26.90
CA LYS A 32 8.46 2.99 -27.22
C LYS A 32 8.35 4.42 -26.68
N GLY A 33 9.50 5.04 -26.40
CA GLY A 33 9.58 6.47 -26.04
C GLY A 33 9.40 6.81 -24.55
N ARG A 34 9.09 8.08 -24.28
CA ARG A 34 9.13 8.70 -22.93
C ARG A 34 8.10 8.09 -21.96
N ARG A 35 6.94 7.65 -22.45
CA ARG A 35 5.87 7.05 -21.65
C ARG A 35 6.27 5.71 -21.02
N ARG A 36 6.93 4.84 -21.80
CA ARG A 36 7.51 3.58 -21.30
C ARG A 36 8.52 3.85 -20.19
N ARG A 37 9.35 4.88 -20.34
CA ARG A 37 10.34 5.24 -19.31
C ARG A 37 9.64 5.59 -17.98
N TYR A 38 8.60 6.43 -18.01
CA TYR A 38 7.83 6.72 -16.80
C TYR A 38 7.17 5.49 -16.19
N LEU A 39 6.60 4.62 -17.03
CA LEU A 39 6.00 3.36 -16.56
C LEU A 39 7.03 2.43 -15.89
N VAL A 40 8.25 2.35 -16.43
CA VAL A 40 9.36 1.61 -15.82
C VAL A 40 9.72 2.21 -14.46
N TRP A 41 9.85 3.54 -14.35
CA TRP A 41 10.17 4.19 -13.08
C TRP A 41 9.07 3.96 -12.04
N THR A 42 7.80 4.13 -12.39
CA THR A 42 6.69 3.91 -11.45
C THR A 42 6.61 2.45 -11.04
N ALA A 43 6.79 1.50 -11.98
CA ALA A 43 6.81 0.08 -11.67
C ALA A 43 8.01 -0.29 -10.77
N ALA A 44 9.19 0.26 -11.03
CA ALA A 44 10.38 0.02 -10.22
C ALA A 44 10.21 0.55 -8.79
N VAL A 45 9.65 1.76 -8.62
CA VAL A 45 9.34 2.31 -7.29
C VAL A 45 8.28 1.46 -6.59
N PHE A 46 7.19 1.11 -7.28
CA PHE A 46 6.13 0.30 -6.71
C PHE A 46 6.64 -1.07 -6.23
N LEU A 47 7.26 -1.84 -7.15
CA LEU A 47 7.77 -3.18 -6.86
C LEU A 47 8.94 -3.14 -5.88
N GLY A 48 9.81 -2.13 -5.98
CA GLY A 48 10.93 -1.94 -5.06
C GLY A 48 10.45 -1.68 -3.64
N THR A 49 9.46 -0.80 -3.45
CA THR A 49 8.91 -0.48 -2.13
C THR A 49 8.14 -1.66 -1.53
N VAL A 50 7.29 -2.32 -2.32
CA VAL A 50 6.57 -3.54 -1.89
C VAL A 50 7.56 -4.65 -1.54
N GLY A 51 8.56 -4.87 -2.40
CA GLY A 51 9.62 -5.85 -2.19
C GLY A 51 10.43 -5.55 -0.93
N LEU A 52 10.81 -4.29 -0.70
CA LEU A 52 11.53 -3.84 0.49
C LEU A 52 10.72 -4.08 1.77
N TYR A 53 9.42 -3.78 1.74
CA TYR A 53 8.54 -4.02 2.89
C TYR A 53 8.49 -5.51 3.24
N PHE A 54 8.16 -6.39 2.28
CA PHE A 54 8.02 -7.83 2.52
C PHE A 54 9.35 -8.51 2.83
N SER A 55 10.43 -8.17 2.12
CA SER A 55 11.76 -8.72 2.39
C SER A 55 12.30 -8.25 3.74
N GLY A 56 12.08 -6.98 4.09
CA GLY A 56 12.42 -6.44 5.40
C GLY A 56 11.62 -7.12 6.50
N LEU A 57 10.31 -7.33 6.32
CA LEU A 57 9.48 -8.02 7.30
C LEU A 57 9.93 -9.47 7.52
N LEU A 58 10.29 -10.18 6.44
CA LEU A 58 10.83 -11.53 6.53
C LEU A 58 12.14 -11.56 7.32
N LEU A 59 13.06 -10.63 7.02
CA LEU A 59 14.36 -10.54 7.67
C LEU A 59 14.23 -10.12 9.15
N LEU A 60 13.42 -9.10 9.45
CA LEU A 60 13.18 -8.63 10.81
C LEU A 60 12.53 -9.72 11.68
N ARG A 61 11.63 -10.52 11.11
CA ARG A 61 11.01 -11.64 11.81
C ARG A 61 12.03 -12.67 12.31
N CYS A 62 13.13 -12.91 11.57
CA CYS A 62 14.21 -13.78 12.02
C CYS A 62 14.91 -13.27 13.29
N PHE A 63 14.81 -11.97 13.58
CA PHE A 63 15.39 -11.33 14.76
C PHE A 63 14.33 -10.98 15.82
N GLY A 64 13.08 -11.41 15.66
CA GLY A 64 11.99 -11.04 16.57
C GLY A 64 11.60 -9.54 16.49
N LEU A 65 11.89 -8.89 15.37
CA LEU A 65 11.62 -7.47 15.12
C LEU A 65 10.51 -7.29 14.09
N THR A 66 9.90 -6.10 14.09
CA THR A 66 8.97 -5.65 13.05
C THR A 66 9.20 -4.18 12.72
N TRP A 67 8.68 -3.75 11.57
CA TRP A 67 8.69 -2.34 11.18
C TRP A 67 7.86 -1.51 12.16
N ARG A 68 8.33 -0.29 12.43
CA ARG A 68 7.53 0.73 13.13
C ARG A 68 6.44 1.28 12.22
N ASN A 69 5.43 1.92 12.83
CA ASN A 69 4.28 2.46 12.11
C ASN A 69 4.68 3.53 11.09
N LEU A 70 5.54 4.48 11.46
CA LEU A 70 5.91 5.59 10.57
C LEU A 70 6.70 5.11 9.33
N PRO A 71 7.75 4.28 9.43
CA PRO A 71 8.39 3.68 8.26
C PRO A 71 7.41 2.87 7.40
N THR A 72 6.52 2.10 8.03
CA THR A 72 5.51 1.31 7.31
C THR A 72 4.54 2.20 6.55
N LEU A 73 4.07 3.29 7.17
CA LEU A 73 3.22 4.30 6.55
C LEU A 73 3.91 4.93 5.34
N VAL A 74 5.20 5.29 5.46
CA VAL A 74 5.96 5.87 4.35
C VAL A 74 6.10 4.87 3.19
N LEU A 75 6.46 3.61 3.47
CA LEU A 75 6.59 2.58 2.44
C LEU A 75 5.24 2.37 1.72
N TRP A 76 4.16 2.13 2.45
CA TRP A 76 2.86 1.94 1.83
C TRP A 76 2.32 3.21 1.15
N GLY A 77 2.61 4.39 1.67
CA GLY A 77 2.27 5.67 1.04
C GLY A 77 2.97 5.84 -0.31
N VAL A 78 4.27 5.52 -0.39
CA VAL A 78 5.03 5.54 -1.65
C VAL A 78 4.49 4.48 -2.62
N ALA A 79 4.18 3.27 -2.15
CA ALA A 79 3.57 2.23 -2.97
C ALA A 79 2.20 2.67 -3.51
N LEU A 80 1.38 3.34 -2.70
CA LEU A 80 0.06 3.83 -3.10
C LEU A 80 0.18 4.91 -4.18
N LEU A 81 1.03 5.92 -3.97
CA LEU A 81 1.24 7.02 -4.92
C LEU A 81 1.84 6.53 -6.25
N SER A 82 2.83 5.63 -6.20
CA SER A 82 3.42 5.04 -7.40
C SER A 82 2.45 4.11 -8.12
N GLY A 83 1.61 3.38 -7.39
CA GLY A 83 0.51 2.57 -7.93
C GLY A 83 -0.55 3.41 -8.65
N TRP A 84 -0.95 4.56 -8.09
CA TRP A 84 -1.85 5.51 -8.75
C TRP A 84 -1.24 6.06 -10.04
N ALA A 85 0.02 6.51 -10.00
CA ALA A 85 0.72 6.97 -11.18
C ALA A 85 0.78 5.88 -12.28
N GLY A 86 1.10 4.63 -11.91
CA GLY A 86 1.07 3.49 -12.81
C GLY A 86 -0.33 3.26 -13.41
N THR A 87 -1.36 3.28 -12.58
CA THR A 87 -2.76 3.05 -13.00
C THR A 87 -3.26 4.11 -13.99
N ILE A 88 -2.77 5.35 -13.90
CA ILE A 88 -3.05 6.42 -14.87
C ILE A 88 -2.22 6.26 -16.14
N LEU A 89 -0.95 5.87 -16.02
CA LEU A 89 -0.04 5.74 -17.16
C LEU A 89 -0.37 4.55 -18.07
N ILE A 90 -0.85 3.44 -17.51
CA ILE A 90 -1.23 2.23 -18.26
C ILE A 90 -2.27 2.51 -19.36
N PRO A 91 -3.46 3.09 -19.09
CA PRO A 91 -4.43 3.39 -20.13
C PRO A 91 -3.90 4.41 -21.15
N VAL A 92 -3.08 5.38 -20.72
CA VAL A 92 -2.44 6.35 -21.64
C VAL A 92 -1.45 5.68 -22.59
N CYS A 93 -0.68 4.71 -22.11
CA CYS A 93 0.23 3.91 -22.94
C CYS A 93 -0.55 2.98 -23.88
N PHE A 94 -1.58 2.32 -23.36
CA PHE A 94 -2.42 1.40 -24.12
C PHE A 94 -3.22 2.12 -25.22
N TRP A 95 -3.64 3.37 -24.98
CA TRP A 95 -4.33 4.18 -25.97
C TRP A 95 -3.50 4.43 -27.22
N SER A 96 -2.19 4.59 -27.06
CA SER A 96 -1.22 4.81 -28.15
C SER A 96 -0.81 3.55 -28.90
N VAL A 97 -1.26 2.36 -28.47
CA VAL A 97 -1.00 1.13 -29.22
C VAL A 97 -1.94 1.08 -30.42
N GLU A 98 -1.36 1.00 -31.61
CA GLU A 98 -2.08 0.76 -32.87
C GLU A 98 -2.57 -0.69 -32.88
N MET A 99 -3.89 -0.85 -32.93
CA MET A 99 -4.56 -2.15 -33.03
C MET A 99 -4.75 -2.50 -34.51
N PRO A 100 -4.60 -3.77 -34.91
CA PRO A 100 -4.86 -4.19 -36.28
C PRO A 100 -6.28 -3.82 -36.72
N GLU A 101 -6.41 -3.31 -37.95
CA GLU A 101 -7.64 -2.70 -38.51
C GLU A 101 -8.89 -3.58 -38.48
N GLN A 102 -8.76 -4.89 -38.30
CA GLN A 102 -9.85 -5.86 -38.43
C GLN A 102 -10.97 -5.74 -37.39
N SER A 103 -10.81 -4.94 -36.32
CA SER A 103 -11.91 -4.73 -35.37
C SER A 103 -11.81 -3.40 -34.61
N VAL A 104 -12.08 -2.29 -35.31
CA VAL A 104 -12.18 -0.94 -34.71
C VAL A 104 -13.08 -0.93 -33.46
N ILE A 105 -14.18 -1.70 -33.47
CA ILE A 105 -15.11 -1.82 -32.34
C ILE A 105 -14.45 -2.54 -31.14
N LEU A 106 -13.78 -3.67 -31.38
CA LEU A 106 -13.11 -4.44 -30.32
C LEU A 106 -11.95 -3.64 -29.70
N GLY A 107 -11.19 -2.92 -30.53
CA GLY A 107 -10.12 -2.03 -30.05
C GLY A 107 -10.65 -0.90 -29.17
N ARG A 108 -11.78 -0.29 -29.52
CA ARG A 108 -12.45 0.71 -28.66
C ARG A 108 -13.00 0.10 -27.38
N ALA A 109 -13.64 -1.07 -27.47
CA ALA A 109 -14.17 -1.79 -26.31
C ALA A 109 -13.06 -2.17 -25.31
N ALA A 110 -11.92 -2.67 -25.80
CA ALA A 110 -10.76 -2.97 -24.97
C ALA A 110 -10.20 -1.72 -24.28
N LYS A 111 -10.05 -0.61 -25.02
CA LYS A 111 -9.61 0.68 -24.44
C LYS A 111 -10.58 1.19 -23.37
N ALA A 112 -11.88 1.08 -23.62
CA ALA A 112 -12.91 1.45 -22.66
C ALA A 112 -12.88 0.55 -21.41
N ALA A 113 -12.69 -0.77 -21.58
CA ALA A 113 -12.57 -1.72 -20.48
C ALA A 113 -11.34 -1.42 -19.60
N VAL A 114 -10.17 -1.18 -20.20
CA VAL A 114 -8.96 -0.81 -19.46
C VAL A 114 -9.16 0.51 -18.69
N ALA A 115 -9.79 1.51 -19.32
CA ALA A 115 -10.09 2.78 -18.67
C ALA A 115 -11.10 2.61 -17.52
N PHE A 116 -12.11 1.77 -17.69
CA PHE A 116 -13.09 1.44 -16.66
C PHE A 116 -12.42 0.76 -15.46
N PHE A 117 -11.61 -0.27 -15.68
CA PHE A 117 -10.87 -0.94 -14.60
C PHE A 117 -9.88 -0.01 -13.91
N ALA A 118 -9.17 0.85 -14.66
CA ALA A 118 -8.32 1.90 -14.08
C ALA A 118 -9.12 2.83 -13.16
N ALA A 119 -10.30 3.27 -13.60
CA ALA A 119 -11.17 4.13 -12.81
C ALA A 119 -11.68 3.45 -11.54
N VAL A 120 -12.09 2.17 -11.62
CA VAL A 120 -12.53 1.39 -10.45
C VAL A 120 -11.38 1.23 -9.45
N VAL A 121 -10.20 0.80 -9.91
CA VAL A 121 -9.03 0.62 -9.05
C VAL A 121 -8.60 1.94 -8.39
N LEU A 122 -8.55 3.03 -9.16
CA LEU A 122 -8.25 4.35 -8.60
C LEU A 122 -9.32 4.79 -7.61
N PHE A 123 -10.61 4.66 -7.93
CA PHE A 123 -11.68 5.06 -7.03
C PHE A 123 -11.59 4.34 -5.69
N VAL A 124 -11.47 3.01 -5.70
CA VAL A 124 -11.38 2.22 -4.47
C VAL A 124 -10.12 2.55 -3.70
N THR A 125 -8.96 2.59 -4.35
CA THR A 125 -7.69 2.83 -3.65
C THR A 125 -7.52 4.29 -3.20
N LEU A 126 -8.15 5.26 -3.86
CA LEU A 126 -8.14 6.66 -3.46
C LEU A 126 -8.94 6.91 -2.19
N TRP A 127 -10.06 6.19 -2.01
CA TRP A 127 -10.88 6.30 -0.80
C TRP A 127 -10.37 5.37 0.31
N LEU A 128 -10.24 4.07 0.04
CA LEU A 128 -9.88 3.10 1.07
C LEU A 128 -8.39 3.15 1.42
N GLY A 129 -7.50 3.40 0.45
CA GLY A 129 -6.05 3.37 0.68
C GLY A 129 -5.61 4.34 1.78
N PRO A 130 -5.85 5.66 1.63
CA PRO A 130 -5.47 6.63 2.65
C PRO A 130 -6.16 6.40 4.00
N LEU A 131 -7.44 6.00 3.99
CA LEU A 131 -8.16 5.70 5.23
C LEU A 131 -7.50 4.53 5.97
N VAL A 132 -7.24 3.42 5.28
CA VAL A 132 -6.57 2.26 5.86
C VAL A 132 -5.18 2.64 6.37
N LEU A 133 -4.40 3.43 5.63
CA LEU A 133 -3.08 3.87 6.10
C LEU A 133 -3.16 4.76 7.34
N ALA A 134 -4.10 5.70 7.39
CA ALA A 134 -4.30 6.59 8.52
C ALA A 134 -4.75 5.82 9.76
N PHE A 135 -5.65 4.86 9.63
CA PHE A 135 -6.16 4.11 10.78
C PHE A 135 -5.24 2.99 11.25
N VAL A 136 -4.53 2.31 10.34
CA VAL A 136 -3.66 1.19 10.71
C VAL A 136 -2.28 1.67 11.17
N TYR A 137 -1.74 2.73 10.57
CA TYR A 137 -0.37 3.19 10.83
C TYR A 137 -0.27 4.64 11.29
N GLY A 138 -1.40 5.36 11.38
CA GLY A 138 -1.41 6.75 11.86
C GLY A 138 -1.43 6.86 13.38
N SER A 139 -1.56 5.75 14.12
CA SER A 139 -1.45 5.76 15.57
C SER A 139 -0.07 6.26 16.00
N PRO A 140 -0.01 7.34 16.80
CA PRO A 140 1.26 7.89 17.24
C PRO A 140 1.98 6.91 18.16
N GLU A 141 3.23 6.61 17.83
CA GLU A 141 4.12 5.83 18.70
C GLU A 141 4.96 6.79 19.56
N ARG A 142 5.00 6.56 20.86
CA ARG A 142 5.80 7.34 21.82
C ARG A 142 6.87 6.46 22.47
N VAL A 143 8.07 6.97 22.62
CA VAL A 143 9.13 6.31 23.40
C VAL A 143 8.98 6.73 24.87
N VAL A 144 8.95 5.74 25.77
CA VAL A 144 8.75 5.92 27.21
C VAL A 144 9.80 5.09 27.95
N GLU A 145 10.37 5.63 29.02
CA GLU A 145 11.23 4.88 29.95
C GLU A 145 10.41 4.43 31.15
N TYR A 146 10.50 3.15 31.49
CA TYR A 146 9.78 2.56 32.62
C TYR A 146 10.66 1.53 33.34
N GLN A 147 10.92 1.73 34.63
CA GLN A 147 11.77 0.86 35.46
C GLN A 147 13.16 0.61 34.84
N GLY A 148 13.75 1.64 34.22
CA GLY A 148 15.05 1.55 33.56
C GLY A 148 15.05 0.80 32.22
N GLN A 149 13.88 0.46 31.66
CA GLN A 149 13.75 -0.09 30.31
C GLN A 149 13.11 0.94 29.35
N THR A 150 13.67 1.05 28.14
CA THR A 150 13.08 1.88 27.08
C THR A 150 12.02 1.07 26.31
N LEU A 151 10.79 1.53 26.36
CA LEU A 151 9.64 0.91 25.70
C LEU A 151 9.05 1.84 24.64
N LEU A 152 8.35 1.24 23.68
CA LEU A 152 7.57 1.92 22.66
C LEU A 152 6.08 1.75 22.96
N GLU A 153 5.43 2.85 23.32
CA GLU A 153 3.98 2.97 23.53
C GLU A 153 3.28 3.21 22.19
N GLU A 154 2.27 2.42 21.89
CA GLU A 154 1.35 2.59 20.77
C GLU A 154 -0.08 2.64 21.31
N ASN A 155 -0.87 3.63 20.88
CA ASN A 155 -2.31 3.60 21.09
C ASN A 155 -2.99 2.89 19.92
N ASP A 156 -3.25 1.59 20.07
CA ASP A 156 -3.96 0.75 19.09
C ASP A 156 -5.48 0.72 19.33
N GLY A 157 -5.94 1.50 20.31
CA GLY A 157 -7.34 1.74 20.60
C GLY A 157 -8.05 2.57 19.52
N PHE A 158 -9.03 1.99 18.84
CA PHE A 158 -9.83 2.70 17.84
C PHE A 158 -10.88 3.63 18.48
N LEU A 159 -11.73 3.08 19.37
CA LEU A 159 -12.78 3.81 20.11
C LEU A 159 -12.53 3.82 21.62
N ASP A 160 -11.87 2.77 22.13
CA ASP A 160 -11.48 2.65 23.52
C ASP A 160 -9.99 2.94 23.65
N LEU A 161 -9.56 3.61 24.73
CA LEU A 161 -8.15 3.81 25.03
C LEU A 161 -7.51 2.44 25.32
N HIS A 162 -6.63 2.00 24.42
CA HIS A 162 -5.85 0.78 24.59
C HIS A 162 -4.40 1.08 24.21
N TYR A 163 -3.51 0.89 25.18
CA TYR A 163 -2.09 1.13 25.02
C TYR A 163 -1.35 -0.19 24.99
N SER A 164 -0.58 -0.39 23.93
CA SER A 164 0.30 -1.53 23.73
C SER A 164 1.75 -1.09 23.83
N TYR A 165 2.55 -1.83 24.60
CA TYR A 165 3.96 -1.54 24.82
C TYR A 165 4.85 -2.61 24.19
N TYR A 166 5.86 -2.17 23.45
CA TYR A 166 6.80 -3.01 22.73
C TYR A 166 8.25 -2.68 23.11
N ALA A 167 9.16 -3.63 22.98
CA ALA A 167 10.59 -3.36 23.18
C ALA A 167 11.11 -2.35 22.14
N TYR A 168 11.86 -1.34 22.60
CA TYR A 168 12.46 -0.34 21.71
C TYR A 168 13.74 -0.87 21.05
N HIS A 169 13.78 -0.84 19.71
CA HIS A 169 14.94 -1.26 18.91
C HIS A 169 15.38 -0.20 17.89
N GLY A 170 15.18 1.08 18.22
CA GLY A 170 15.62 2.21 17.42
C GLY A 170 14.51 2.94 16.64
N PRO A 171 14.89 3.81 15.68
CA PRO A 171 13.93 4.67 14.99
C PRO A 171 13.10 3.97 13.91
N LEU A 172 13.57 2.84 13.37
CA LEU A 172 12.93 2.14 12.24
C LEU A 172 12.21 0.86 12.64
N PHE A 173 12.67 0.22 13.71
CA PHE A 173 12.24 -1.12 14.11
C PHE A 173 11.77 -1.13 15.56
N ARG A 174 10.87 -2.05 15.86
CA ARG A 174 10.39 -2.35 17.20
C ARG A 174 10.36 -3.86 17.42
N GLY A 175 10.27 -4.28 18.69
CA GLY A 175 10.04 -5.68 19.03
C GLY A 175 8.73 -6.17 18.41
N ALA A 176 8.73 -7.39 17.89
CA ALA A 176 7.52 -8.00 17.34
C ALA A 176 6.54 -8.44 18.44
N GLU A 177 7.06 -8.75 19.63
CA GLU A 177 6.25 -9.18 20.76
C GLU A 177 5.80 -7.99 21.59
N ARG A 178 4.53 -8.05 21.98
CA ARG A 178 3.93 -7.11 22.92
C ARG A 178 4.37 -7.49 24.32
N VAL A 179 4.97 -6.54 25.03
CA VAL A 179 5.49 -6.73 26.39
C VAL A 179 4.39 -6.54 27.42
N TRP A 180 3.54 -5.54 27.19
CA TRP A 180 2.42 -5.19 28.07
C TRP A 180 1.29 -4.53 27.29
N ASP A 181 0.06 -4.68 27.77
CA ASP A 181 -1.11 -3.96 27.29
C ASP A 181 -2.07 -3.58 28.41
N GLY A 182 -2.80 -2.49 28.21
CA GLY A 182 -3.80 -2.07 29.18
C GLY A 182 -4.59 -0.83 28.79
N PRO A 183 -5.72 -0.57 29.48
CA PRO A 183 -6.50 0.65 29.28
C PRO A 183 -5.88 1.88 29.95
N ALA A 184 -4.99 1.66 30.93
CA ALA A 184 -4.27 2.69 31.64
C ALA A 184 -2.91 2.93 30.97
N ARG A 185 -2.62 4.21 30.75
CA ARG A 185 -1.31 4.64 30.27
C ARG A 185 -0.26 4.47 31.36
N ILE A 186 0.93 4.01 30.99
CA ILE A 186 2.11 4.04 31.85
C ILE A 186 2.67 5.47 31.84
N ASP A 187 2.60 6.12 33.00
CA ASP A 187 3.39 7.33 33.24
C ASP A 187 4.85 6.88 33.40
N GLY A 188 5.68 7.21 32.40
CA GLY A 188 7.11 6.88 32.42
C GLY A 188 7.83 7.52 33.61
N ASP A 189 8.99 6.97 33.95
CA ASP A 189 9.86 7.56 34.96
C ASP A 189 10.25 8.97 34.51
N ILE A 190 9.77 9.98 35.23
CA ILE A 190 10.02 11.39 34.91
C ILE A 190 11.47 11.68 35.34
N ASN A 191 12.37 11.82 34.36
CA ASN A 191 13.63 12.53 34.55
C ASN A 191 13.42 14.02 34.27
#